data_AF-A0A2H9LU06-F1
#
_entry.id   AF-A0A2H9LU06-F1
#
_cell.length_a   1.000
_cell.length_b   1.000
_cell.length_c   1.000
_cell.angle_alpha   90.00
_cell.angle_beta   90.00
_cell.angle_gamma   90.00
#
_symmetry.space_group_name_H-M   'P 1'
#
loop_
_entity.id
_entity.type
_entity.pdbx_description
1 polymer ?
#
loop_
_entity_poly.entity_id
_entity_poly.type
_entity_poly.pdbx_seq_one_letter_code
_entity_poly.pdbx_strand_id
1 'polypeptide(L)'
;MTKMHTRIKRRMGLSTHLKHYKNSHSVIKSSRPKTFKTEEGAHTWAAKQNLKPEQYSLKPAKYNKKFIVMVNKGKNKNSADEKSNEQVYGVS
;
A
#
# COMPACT_ATOMS: atom_id res chain seq x y z
N MET A 1 -31.06 -2.64 38.78
CA MET A 1 -30.10 -1.74 38.10
C MET A 1 -30.63 -1.40 36.71
N THR A 2 -31.02 -0.15 36.46
CA THR A 2 -31.74 0.23 35.22
C THR A 2 -30.75 0.53 34.09
N LYS A 3 -30.90 -0.12 32.93
CA LYS A 3 -30.06 0.17 31.75
C LYS A 3 -30.42 1.54 31.18
N MET A 4 -29.48 2.49 31.20
CA MET A 4 -29.65 3.83 30.65
C MET A 4 -29.23 3.91 29.18
N HIS A 5 -30.07 4.52 28.35
CA HIS A 5 -29.79 4.74 26.92
C HIS A 5 -28.60 5.69 26.72
N THR A 6 -27.84 5.47 25.65
CA THR A 6 -26.62 6.26 25.34
C THR A 6 -26.91 7.75 25.09
N ARG A 7 -28.10 8.09 24.56
CA ARG A 7 -28.54 9.49 24.36
C ARG A 7 -28.66 10.25 25.69
N ILE A 8 -29.20 9.61 26.72
CA ILE A 8 -29.33 10.20 28.06
C ILE A 8 -27.94 10.37 28.69
N LYS A 9 -27.06 9.36 28.57
CA LYS A 9 -25.66 9.46 29.02
C LYS A 9 -24.94 10.67 28.41
N ARG A 10 -25.09 10.90 27.10
CA ARG A 10 -24.51 12.06 26.41
C ARG A 10 -25.07 13.39 26.92
N ARG A 11 -26.39 13.49 27.13
CA ARG A 11 -27.04 14.71 27.66
C ARG A 11 -26.54 15.07 29.06
N MET A 12 -26.29 14.06 29.90
CA MET A 12 -25.84 14.22 31.28
C MET A 12 -24.31 14.32 31.42
N GLY A 13 -23.56 14.37 30.31
CA GLY A 13 -22.09 14.39 30.35
C GLY A 13 -21.44 13.09 30.83
N LEU A 14 -22.21 12.02 31.04
CA LEU A 14 -21.71 10.73 31.46
C LEU A 14 -20.95 10.06 30.31
N SER A 15 -19.69 9.74 30.55
CA SER A 15 -18.85 9.06 29.56
C SER A 15 -19.43 7.68 29.23
N THR A 16 -19.62 7.40 27.95
CA THR A 16 -19.85 6.03 27.48
C THR A 16 -18.51 5.32 27.48
N HIS A 17 -18.42 4.16 28.15
CA HIS A 17 -17.21 3.32 28.29
C HIS A 17 -16.33 3.22 27.02
N LEU A 18 -16.95 3.26 25.84
CA LEU A 18 -16.29 3.20 24.53
C LEU A 18 -15.42 4.42 24.16
N LYS A 19 -15.60 5.58 24.80
CA LYS A 19 -14.77 6.78 24.53
C LYS A 19 -13.35 6.58 25.05
N HIS A 20 -13.20 6.05 26.26
CA HIS A 20 -11.89 5.77 26.85
C HIS A 20 -11.16 4.68 26.07
N TYR A 21 -11.87 3.66 25.58
CA TYR A 21 -11.26 2.60 24.77
C TYR A 21 -10.54 3.15 23.53
N LYS A 22 -11.20 4.05 22.78
CA LYS A 22 -10.58 4.66 21.57
C LYS A 22 -9.43 5.62 21.87
N ASN A 23 -9.44 6.26 23.05
CA ASN A 23 -8.42 7.24 23.44
C ASN A 23 -7.20 6.60 24.10
N SER A 24 -7.39 5.50 24.84
CA SER A 24 -6.33 4.78 25.56
C SER A 24 -5.66 3.70 24.71
N HIS A 25 -6.38 3.13 23.74
CA HIS A 25 -5.83 2.11 22.85
C HIS A 25 -5.47 2.78 21.53
N SER A 26 -4.17 2.95 21.28
CA SER A 26 -3.69 3.44 19.99
C SER A 26 -4.03 2.39 18.92
N VAL A 27 -4.97 2.73 18.04
CA VAL A 27 -5.26 1.87 16.87
C VAL A 27 -4.04 1.95 15.96
N ILE A 28 -3.26 0.86 15.88
CA ILE A 28 -2.18 0.74 14.90
C ILE A 28 -2.82 0.84 13.51
N LYS A 29 -2.62 1.97 12.83
CA LYS A 29 -3.14 2.17 11.48
C LYS A 29 -2.33 1.30 10.53
N SER A 30 -3.00 0.43 9.76
CA SER A 30 -2.35 -0.31 8.67
C SER A 30 -1.70 0.68 7.70
N SER A 31 -0.40 0.52 7.44
CA SER A 31 0.29 1.32 6.43
C SER A 31 -0.32 1.04 5.06
N ARG A 32 -0.93 2.06 4.44
CA ARG A 32 -1.48 1.94 3.09
C ARG A 32 -0.38 2.06 2.05
N PRO A 33 -0.46 1.35 0.91
CA PRO A 33 0.48 1.52 -0.19
C PRO A 33 0.53 2.97 -0.65
N LYS A 34 1.73 3.48 -0.92
CA LYS A 34 1.91 4.86 -1.39
C LYS A 34 1.51 4.96 -2.86
N THR A 35 0.72 5.98 -3.18
CA THR A 35 0.17 6.22 -4.54
C THR A 35 0.61 7.57 -5.07
N PHE A 36 0.91 7.66 -6.37
CA PHE A 36 1.33 8.87 -7.07
C PHE A 36 0.35 9.24 -8.18
N LYS A 37 0.34 10.52 -8.60
CA LYS A 37 -0.50 10.98 -9.72
C LYS A 37 0.15 10.75 -11.09
N THR A 38 1.47 10.83 -11.15
CA THR A 38 2.28 10.68 -12.37
C THR A 38 3.19 9.46 -12.26
N GLU A 39 3.52 8.86 -13.40
CA GLU A 39 4.46 7.74 -13.50
C GLU A 39 5.88 8.17 -13.09
N GLU A 40 6.32 9.32 -13.60
CA GLU A 40 7.60 9.95 -13.23
C GLU A 40 7.72 10.17 -11.71
N GLY A 41 6.62 10.59 -11.07
CA GLY A 41 6.57 10.77 -9.61
C GLY A 41 6.73 9.46 -8.85
N ALA A 42 6.27 8.35 -9.41
CA ALA A 42 6.43 7.03 -8.82
C ALA A 42 7.88 6.52 -8.99
N HIS A 43 8.47 6.71 -10.16
CA HIS A 43 9.87 6.34 -10.44
C HIS A 43 10.87 7.14 -9.60
N THR A 44 10.70 8.46 -9.49
CA THR A 44 11.56 9.31 -8.66
C THR A 44 11.47 8.93 -7.17
N TRP A 45 10.28 8.55 -6.69
CA TRP A 45 10.15 8.03 -5.34
C TRP A 45 10.86 6.67 -5.17
N ALA A 46 10.70 5.76 -6.12
CA ALA A 46 11.37 4.45 -6.08
C ALA A 46 12.91 4.60 -6.08
N ALA A 47 13.44 5.52 -6.88
CA ALA A 47 14.86 5.86 -6.91
C ALA A 47 15.34 6.38 -5.54
N LYS A 48 14.57 7.25 -4.87
CA LYS A 48 14.86 7.73 -3.50
C LYS A 48 14.83 6.62 -2.44
N GLN A 49 14.15 5.51 -2.72
CA GLN A 49 14.11 4.33 -1.86
C GLN A 49 15.17 3.29 -2.25
N ASN A 50 16.10 3.62 -3.16
CA ASN A 50 17.12 2.72 -3.70
C ASN A 50 16.55 1.46 -4.37
N LEU A 51 15.35 1.54 -4.93
CA LEU A 51 14.73 0.45 -5.67
C LEU A 51 15.19 0.48 -7.12
N LYS A 52 15.77 -0.62 -7.60
CA LYS A 52 16.10 -0.81 -9.02
C LYS A 52 14.81 -1.06 -9.84
N PRO A 53 14.77 -0.70 -11.14
CA PRO A 53 13.60 -0.92 -11.99
C PRO A 53 13.07 -2.37 -11.98
N GLU A 54 13.95 -3.36 -11.83
CA GLU A 54 13.60 -4.79 -11.76
C GLU A 54 12.91 -5.19 -10.44
N GLN A 55 13.11 -4.41 -9.37
CA GLN A 55 12.66 -4.72 -8.02
C GLN A 55 11.25 -4.18 -7.72
N TYR A 56 10.69 -3.35 -8.61
CA TYR A 56 9.34 -2.83 -8.44
C TYR A 56 8.57 -2.80 -9.75
N SER A 57 7.25 -2.87 -9.63
CA SER A 57 6.33 -2.65 -10.73
C SER A 57 5.39 -1.50 -10.41
N LEU A 58 5.00 -0.75 -11.45
CA LEU A 58 3.95 0.25 -11.35
C LEU A 58 2.62 -0.40 -11.71
N LYS A 59 1.65 -0.29 -10.81
CA LYS A 59 0.28 -0.72 -11.07
C LYS A 59 -0.64 0.50 -11.06
N PRO A 60 -1.51 0.69 -12.07
CA PRO A 60 -2.50 1.74 -12.02
C PRO A 60 -3.54 1.46 -10.93
N ALA A 61 -4.00 2.52 -10.31
CA ALA A 61 -4.92 2.50 -9.18
C ALA A 61 -5.99 3.58 -9.33
N LYS A 62 -7.15 3.35 -8.72
CA LYS A 62 -8.33 4.24 -8.78
C LYS A 62 -8.66 4.62 -10.23
N TYR A 63 -9.04 3.63 -11.04
CA TYR A 63 -9.41 3.82 -12.45
C TYR A 63 -8.32 4.55 -13.25
N ASN A 64 -7.06 4.09 -13.13
CA ASN A 64 -5.89 4.64 -13.82
C ASN A 64 -5.57 6.13 -13.55
N LYS A 65 -6.14 6.72 -12.49
CA LYS A 65 -5.82 8.11 -12.09
C LYS A 65 -4.61 8.21 -11.18
N LYS A 66 -4.09 7.08 -10.70
CA LYS A 66 -2.96 7.00 -9.78
C LYS A 66 -2.09 5.80 -10.10
N PHE A 67 -0.84 5.83 -9.64
CA PHE A 67 0.14 4.76 -9.77
C PHE A 67 0.58 4.29 -8.39
N ILE A 68 0.63 2.98 -8.18
CA ILE A 68 1.14 2.34 -6.96
C ILE A 68 2.48 1.68 -7.30
N VAL A 69 3.49 1.91 -6.46
CA VAL A 69 4.77 1.19 -6.52
C VAL A 69 4.61 -0.11 -5.73
N MET A 70 4.62 -1.24 -6.41
CA MET A 70 4.63 -2.57 -5.79
C MET A 70 6.05 -3.11 -5.77
N VAL A 71 6.60 -3.31 -4.58
CA VAL A 71 7.93 -3.91 -4.42
C VAL A 71 7.80 -5.42 -4.56
N ASN A 72 8.54 -5.99 -5.50
CA ASN A 72 8.64 -7.43 -5.69
C ASN A 72 9.56 -7.97 -4.58
N LYS A 73 9.01 -8.22 -3.39
CA LYS A 73 9.74 -8.98 -2.37
C LYS A 73 9.96 -10.37 -2.94
N GLY A 74 11.23 -10.71 -3.17
CA GLY A 74 11.64 -11.93 -3.85
C GLY A 74 10.81 -13.12 -3.40
N LYS A 75 9.95 -13.62 -4.30
CA LYS A 75 9.50 -15.00 -4.22
C LYS A 75 10.76 -15.84 -4.44
N ASN A 76 10.98 -16.82 -3.57
CA ASN A 76 12.08 -17.76 -3.69
C ASN A 76 12.28 -18.19 -5.15
N LYS A 77 13.53 -18.14 -5.58
CA LYS A 77 14.05 -18.62 -6.86
C LYS A 77 13.47 -20.01 -7.14
N ASN A 78 12.75 -20.15 -8.25
CA ASN A 78 12.56 -21.35 -9.07
C ASN A 78 11.70 -20.98 -10.29
N SER A 79 12.31 -20.26 -11.22
CA SER A 79 11.95 -20.31 -12.65
C SER A 79 13.27 -20.21 -13.40
N ALA A 80 14.03 -21.29 -13.31
CA ALA A 80 14.93 -21.66 -14.39
C ALA A 80 14.06 -22.17 -15.55
N ASP A 81 14.55 -21.94 -16.75
CA ASP A 81 14.02 -22.37 -18.06
C ASP A 81 12.83 -21.51 -18.55
N GLU A 82 12.89 -20.84 -19.71
CA GLU A 82 13.48 -21.26 -20.98
C GLU A 82 14.18 -20.10 -21.75
N LYS A 83 15.48 -20.32 -21.97
CA LYS A 83 16.22 -20.22 -23.25
C LYS A 83 16.11 -18.94 -24.08
N SER A 84 17.19 -18.16 -23.97
CA SER A 84 17.87 -17.50 -25.08
C SER A 84 18.22 -18.45 -26.25
N ASN A 85 17.72 -18.15 -27.44
CA ASN A 85 18.31 -18.36 -28.77
C ASN A 85 17.31 -17.71 -29.75
N GLU A 86 17.64 -16.89 -30.76
CA GLU A 86 18.75 -16.99 -31.69
C GLU A 86 18.81 -15.73 -32.59
N GLN A 87 20.04 -15.25 -32.85
CA GLN A 87 20.57 -14.60 -34.08
C GLN A 87 19.79 -13.42 -34.70
N VAL A 88 20.29 -12.18 -34.61
CA VAL A 88 21.35 -11.59 -35.47
C VAL A 88 21.20 -11.98 -36.95
N TYR A 89 20.58 -11.11 -37.74
CA TYR A 89 20.90 -10.95 -39.15
C TYR A 89 21.12 -9.47 -39.45
N GLY A 90 22.39 -9.11 -39.60
CA GLY A 90 22.82 -7.98 -40.40
C GLY A 90 23.60 -8.49 -41.61
N VAL A 91 23.62 -7.67 -42.66
CA VAL A 91 24.42 -7.72 -43.91
C VAL A 91 23.81 -8.52 -45.06
N SER A 92 23.28 -7.81 -46.06
CA SER A 92 24.00 -7.40 -47.28
C SER A 92 23.48 -6.07 -47.79
#